data_AF-A0A699YMU0-F1
#
_entry.id   AF-A0A699YMU0-F1
#
_cell.length_a   1.000
_cell.length_b   1.000
_cell.length_c   1.000
_cell.angle_alpha   90.00
_cell.angle_beta   90.00
_cell.angle_gamma   90.00
#
_symmetry.space_group_name_H-M   'P 1'
#
loop_
_entity.id
_entity.type
_entity.pdbx_description
1 polymer ?
#
loop_
_entity_poly.entity_id
_entity_poly.type
_entity_poly.pdbx_seq_one_letter_code
_entity_poly.pdbx_strand_id
1 'polypeptide(L)'
;MSPPPTLDPDTSDQLQHLPPASPGPSGGSLLNILRVLVPGGKVLLLEHGRSSWGWWNRSLDEGAQRHRSKWGCWWNRDILAIVHQAGLVVEYVSRWHFGTSYIIVASPARATHRDLAIP
;
A
#
# COMPACT_ATOMS: atom_id res chain seq x y z
N MET A 1 18.31 9.33 32.92
CA MET A 1 18.35 8.72 31.58
C MET A 1 16.93 8.35 31.22
N SER A 2 16.29 9.12 30.35
CA SER A 2 14.97 8.77 29.83
C SER A 2 15.08 7.47 29.03
N PRO A 3 14.08 6.58 29.05
CA PRO A 3 14.07 5.43 28.16
C PRO A 3 14.24 5.92 26.71
N PRO A 4 14.93 5.15 25.85
CA PRO A 4 14.99 5.48 24.42
C PRO A 4 13.56 5.60 23.89
N PRO A 5 13.28 6.58 23.01
CA PRO A 5 11.97 6.71 22.40
C PRO A 5 11.58 5.37 21.80
N THR A 6 10.42 4.86 22.21
CA THR A 6 9.78 3.66 21.66
C THR A 6 9.77 3.77 20.15
N LEU A 7 10.31 2.75 19.48
CA LEU A 7 10.22 2.51 18.03
C LEU A 7 8.88 3.01 17.49
N ASP A 8 8.91 4.02 16.62
CA ASP A 8 7.70 4.48 15.94
C ASP A 8 7.13 3.31 15.12
N PRO A 9 5.89 2.86 15.41
CA PRO A 9 5.22 1.87 14.58
C PRO A 9 4.98 2.52 13.20
N ASP A 10 5.53 1.89 12.17
CA ASP A 10 5.38 2.23 10.74
C ASP A 10 4.00 2.83 10.43
N THR A 11 3.94 4.07 9.93
CA THR A 11 2.70 4.79 9.56
C THR A 11 1.77 3.93 8.71
N SER A 12 2.34 3.01 7.92
CA SER A 12 1.62 2.00 7.14
C SER A 12 0.60 1.21 7.98
N ASP A 13 0.96 0.81 9.21
CA ASP A 13 0.07 0.03 10.08
C ASP A 13 -1.12 0.87 10.59
N GLN A 14 -0.94 2.18 10.78
CA GLN A 14 -2.03 3.10 11.13
C GLN A 14 -3.02 3.30 9.96
N LEU A 15 -2.56 3.14 8.72
CA LEU A 15 -3.38 3.32 7.53
C LEU A 15 -4.33 2.14 7.25
N GLN A 16 -4.06 0.96 7.83
CA GLN A 16 -4.92 -0.23 7.65
C GLN A 16 -6.36 0.00 8.13
N HIS A 17 -6.54 0.87 9.12
CA HIS A 17 -7.84 1.18 9.73
C HIS A 17 -8.39 2.55 9.32
N LEU A 18 -7.64 3.29 8.49
CA LEU A 18 -8.03 4.64 8.11
C LEU A 18 -9.05 4.59 6.95
N PRO A 19 -10.13 5.41 6.99
CA PRO A 19 -11.04 5.55 5.85
C PRO A 19 -10.29 6.10 4.63
N PRO A 20 -10.65 5.67 3.41
CA PRO A 20 -9.89 5.92 2.18
C PRO A 20 -9.73 7.41 1.89
N ALA A 21 -8.58 7.81 1.34
CA ALA A 21 -8.37 9.18 0.86
C ALA A 21 -9.12 9.43 -0.45
N SER A 22 -9.38 10.71 -0.75
CA SER A 22 -9.78 11.12 -2.10
C SER A 22 -8.69 10.71 -3.10
N PRO A 23 -9.04 10.12 -4.25
CA PRO A 23 -8.06 9.57 -5.18
C PRO A 23 -7.10 10.66 -5.67
N GLY A 24 -5.81 10.49 -5.35
CA GLY A 24 -4.75 11.38 -5.82
C GLY A 24 -4.29 11.03 -7.26
N PRO A 25 -3.52 11.92 -7.91
CA PRO A 25 -3.07 11.73 -9.30
C PRO A 25 -2.10 10.55 -9.51
N SER A 26 -1.58 9.96 -8.43
CA SER A 26 -0.50 8.95 -8.42
C SER A 26 -0.96 7.50 -8.68
N GLY A 27 -2.27 7.25 -8.76
CA GLY A 27 -2.86 5.89 -8.71
C GLY A 27 -3.12 5.19 -10.05
N GLY A 28 -2.48 5.60 -11.15
CA GLY A 28 -2.91 5.26 -12.52
C GLY A 28 -3.26 3.79 -12.80
N SER A 29 -2.51 2.82 -12.27
CA SER A 29 -2.81 1.39 -12.46
C SER A 29 -3.95 0.88 -11.57
N LEU A 30 -3.98 1.26 -10.29
CA LEU A 30 -5.06 0.89 -9.36
C LEU A 30 -6.40 1.50 -9.79
N LEU A 31 -6.39 2.74 -10.29
CA LEU A 31 -7.58 3.38 -10.85
C LEU A 31 -8.15 2.61 -12.05
N ASN A 32 -7.32 2.01 -12.90
CA ASN A 32 -7.79 1.19 -14.00
C ASN A 32 -8.44 -0.12 -13.51
N ILE A 33 -7.86 -0.77 -12.48
CA ILE A 33 -8.45 -1.95 -11.85
C ILE A 33 -9.82 -1.61 -11.24
N LEU A 34 -9.93 -0.45 -10.58
CA LEU A 34 -11.17 0.03 -9.99
C LEU A 34 -12.30 0.21 -11.01
N ARG A 35 -12.00 0.70 -12.22
CA ARG A 35 -12.98 0.93 -13.29
C ARG A 35 -13.63 -0.35 -13.81
N VAL A 36 -12.90 -1.46 -13.82
CA VAL A 36 -13.37 -2.74 -14.37
C VAL A 36 -13.95 -3.66 -13.29
N LEU A 37 -13.95 -3.21 -12.04
CA LEU A 37 -14.41 -4.02 -10.92
C LEU A 37 -15.95 -4.08 -10.93
N VAL A 38 -16.49 -5.29 -10.93
CA VAL A 38 -17.93 -5.52 -10.78
C VAL A 38 -18.45 -4.95 -9.45
N PRO A 39 -19.74 -4.58 -9.36
CA PRO A 39 -20.32 -4.12 -8.09
C PRO A 39 -20.09 -5.12 -6.95
N GLY A 40 -19.50 -4.65 -5.85
CA GLY A 40 -19.15 -5.50 -4.70
C GLY A 40 -17.89 -6.34 -4.88
N GLY A 41 -17.21 -6.23 -6.03
CA GLY A 41 -15.93 -6.89 -6.26
C GLY A 41 -14.82 -6.39 -5.32
N LYS A 42 -13.76 -7.19 -5.20
CA LYS A 42 -12.59 -6.90 -4.37
C LYS A 42 -11.32 -6.97 -5.20
N VAL A 43 -10.31 -6.23 -4.78
CA VAL A 43 -8.97 -6.27 -5.34
C VAL A 43 -8.08 -7.07 -4.40
N LEU A 44 -7.37 -8.05 -4.95
CA LEU A 44 -6.30 -8.78 -4.27
C LEU A 44 -4.96 -8.26 -4.81
N LEU A 45 -4.13 -7.71 -3.93
CA LEU A 45 -2.80 -7.22 -4.27
C LEU A 45 -1.73 -8.10 -3.62
N LEU A 46 -0.73 -8.49 -4.41
CA LEU A 46 0.48 -9.15 -3.96
C LEU A 46 1.66 -8.25 -4.32
N GLU A 47 2.20 -7.54 -3.33
CA GLU A 47 3.16 -6.47 -3.57
C GLU A 47 4.39 -6.57 -2.66
N HIS A 48 5.49 -5.96 -3.11
CA HIS A 48 6.67 -5.73 -2.28
C HIS A 48 6.69 -4.28 -1.79
N GLY A 49 7.01 -4.08 -0.52
CA GLY A 49 7.04 -2.77 0.09
C GLY A 49 7.96 -2.70 1.30
N ARG A 50 7.84 -1.60 2.03
CA ARG A 50 8.60 -1.38 3.28
C ARG A 50 8.36 -2.51 4.27
N SER A 51 9.42 -2.88 4.97
CA SER A 51 9.40 -3.80 6.11
C SER A 51 8.68 -3.16 7.30
N SER A 52 8.06 -3.97 8.14
CA SER A 52 7.55 -3.53 9.45
C SER A 52 8.67 -3.20 10.45
N TRP A 53 9.92 -3.57 10.13
CA TRP A 53 11.09 -3.34 10.98
C TRP A 53 11.81 -2.08 10.50
N GLY A 54 11.65 -0.97 11.21
CA GLY A 54 12.20 0.33 10.80
C GLY A 54 13.71 0.32 10.54
N TRP A 55 14.49 -0.45 11.32
CA TRP A 55 15.93 -0.58 11.10
C TRP A 55 16.26 -1.32 9.80
N TRP A 56 15.39 -2.22 9.34
CA TRP A 56 15.58 -3.00 8.13
C TRP A 56 15.28 -2.22 6.86
N ASN A 57 14.39 -1.23 6.96
CA ASN A 57 14.12 -0.31 5.88
C ASN A 57 15.34 0.52 5.45
N ARG A 58 16.30 0.80 6.34
CA ARG A 58 17.54 1.52 5.97
C ARG A 58 18.35 0.76 4.91
N SER A 59 18.53 -0.55 5.11
CA SER A 59 19.20 -1.40 4.14
C SER A 59 18.41 -1.55 2.83
N LEU A 60 17.07 -1.57 2.90
CA LEU A 60 16.23 -1.57 1.71
C LEU A 60 16.36 -0.25 0.92
N ASP A 61 16.39 0.88 1.62
CA ASP A 61 16.50 2.21 1.02
C ASP A 61 17.86 2.40 0.32
N GLU A 62 18.96 1.94 0.92
CA GLU A 62 20.30 1.94 0.32
C GLU A 62 20.38 1.09 -0.97
N GLY A 63 19.72 -0.08 -0.99
CA GLY A 63 19.71 -0.98 -2.14
C GLY A 63 18.68 -0.62 -3.23
N ALA A 64 17.78 0.33 -2.96
CA ALA A 64 16.58 0.55 -3.77
C ALA A 64 16.88 0.97 -5.21
N GLN A 65 17.86 1.85 -5.42
CA GLN A 65 18.22 2.31 -6.77
C GLN A 65 18.78 1.16 -7.61
N ARG A 66 19.71 0.37 -7.05
CA ARG A 66 20.28 -0.80 -7.73
C ARG A 66 19.20 -1.83 -8.05
N HIS A 67 18.29 -2.07 -7.11
CA HIS A 67 17.17 -2.98 -7.31
C HIS A 67 16.28 -2.50 -8.47
N ARG A 68 15.90 -1.22 -8.49
CA ARG A 68 15.13 -0.62 -9.59
C ARG A 68 15.86 -0.71 -10.92
N SER A 69 17.16 -0.42 -10.97
CA SER A 69 17.93 -0.53 -12.21
C SER A 69 17.96 -1.96 -12.76
N LYS A 70 17.89 -2.96 -11.88
CA LYS A 70 17.89 -4.37 -12.27
C LYS A 70 16.49 -4.92 -12.61
N TRP A 71 15.46 -4.52 -11.85
CA TRP A 71 14.12 -5.15 -11.88
C TRP A 71 12.98 -4.18 -12.23
N GLY A 72 13.24 -2.88 -12.34
CA GLY A 72 12.28 -1.85 -12.71
C GLY A 72 11.36 -1.36 -11.58
N CYS A 73 11.21 -2.11 -10.49
CA CYS A 73 10.34 -1.77 -9.37
C CYS A 73 11.10 -1.15 -8.19
N TRP A 74 10.38 -0.34 -7.41
CA TRP A 74 10.85 0.13 -6.11
C TRP A 74 10.25 -0.78 -5.03
N TRP A 75 11.10 -1.58 -4.39
CA TRP A 75 10.70 -2.54 -3.37
C TRP A 75 10.41 -1.93 -1.99
N ASN A 76 10.71 -0.65 -1.79
CA ASN A 76 10.64 0.06 -0.51
C ASN A 76 9.50 1.09 -0.47
N ARG A 77 8.47 0.88 -1.29
CA ARG A 77 7.26 1.73 -1.32
C ARG A 77 6.39 1.46 -0.09
N ASP A 78 5.73 2.51 0.38
CA ASP A 78 4.64 2.39 1.35
C ASP A 78 3.37 1.95 0.61
N ILE A 79 3.13 0.65 0.60
CA ILE A 79 2.04 0.04 -0.18
C ILE A 79 0.69 0.41 0.41
N LEU A 80 0.56 0.48 1.74
CA LEU A 80 -0.71 0.81 2.38
C LEU A 80 -1.09 2.26 2.14
N ALA A 81 -0.13 3.19 2.14
CA ALA A 81 -0.37 4.56 1.70
C ALA A 81 -0.81 4.64 0.24
N ILE A 82 -0.20 3.87 -0.66
CA ILE A 82 -0.59 3.86 -2.08
C ILE A 82 -2.02 3.34 -2.26
N VAL A 83 -2.37 2.23 -1.59
CA VAL A 83 -3.73 1.66 -1.63
C VAL A 83 -4.74 2.67 -1.08
N HIS A 84 -4.44 3.28 0.06
CA HIS A 84 -5.27 4.29 0.68
C HIS A 84 -5.49 5.52 -0.22
N GLN A 85 -4.42 6.04 -0.83
CA GLN A 85 -4.46 7.15 -1.79
C GLN A 85 -5.18 6.82 -3.10
N ALA A 86 -5.31 5.54 -3.44
CA ALA A 86 -6.09 5.11 -4.59
C ALA A 86 -7.60 5.07 -4.32
N GLY A 87 -8.04 5.40 -3.09
CA GLY A 87 -9.45 5.34 -2.70
C GLY A 87 -9.93 3.92 -2.41
N LEU A 88 -9.02 3.02 -2.03
CA LEU A 88 -9.34 1.66 -1.61
C LEU A 88 -9.44 1.57 -0.08
N VAL A 89 -10.42 0.81 0.38
CA VAL A 89 -10.60 0.41 1.79
C VAL A 89 -9.90 -0.93 1.98
N VAL A 90 -8.89 -1.00 2.84
CA VAL A 90 -8.23 -2.25 3.19
C VAL A 90 -9.13 -3.05 4.13
N GLU A 91 -9.45 -4.29 3.74
CA GLU A 91 -10.25 -5.21 4.56
C GLU A 91 -9.38 -6.26 5.25
N TYR A 92 -8.27 -6.63 4.61
CA TYR A 92 -7.32 -7.60 5.13
C TYR A 92 -5.92 -7.29 4.63
N VAL A 93 -4.94 -7.47 5.51
CA VAL A 93 -3.52 -7.45 5.15
C VAL A 93 -2.76 -8.57 5.87
N SER A 94 -1.86 -9.21 5.13
CA SER A 94 -0.90 -10.16 5.68
C SER A 94 0.49 -9.80 5.16
N ARG A 95 1.48 -9.81 6.06
CA ARG A 95 2.86 -9.43 5.73
C ARG A 95 3.81 -10.60 5.98
N TRP A 96 4.68 -10.88 5.01
CA TRP A 96 5.63 -12.00 5.00
C TRP A 96 7.05 -11.50 4.70
N HIS A 97 8.06 -12.37 4.77
CA HIS A 97 9.47 -12.05 4.47
C HIS A 97 9.96 -10.78 5.18
N PHE A 98 9.99 -10.82 6.52
CA PHE A 98 10.35 -9.67 7.36
C PHE A 98 9.45 -8.44 7.14
N GLY A 99 8.21 -8.68 6.73
CA GLY A 99 7.19 -7.65 6.55
C GLY A 99 7.27 -6.88 5.23
N THR A 100 8.12 -7.31 4.29
CA THR A 100 8.31 -6.65 2.99
C THR A 100 7.38 -7.17 1.89
N SER A 101 6.82 -8.37 2.04
CA SER A 101 5.80 -8.90 1.12
C SER A 101 4.41 -8.68 1.70
N TYR A 102 3.49 -8.15 0.90
CA TYR A 102 2.12 -7.82 1.29
C TYR A 102 1.14 -8.66 0.49
N ILE A 103 0.18 -9.26 1.19
CA ILE A 103 -1.09 -9.72 0.61
C ILE A 103 -2.15 -8.78 1.15
N ILE A 104 -2.85 -8.05 0.27
CA ILE A 104 -3.89 -7.09 0.64
C ILE A 104 -5.19 -7.45 -0.07
N VAL A 105 -6.28 -7.54 0.68
CA VAL A 105 -7.64 -7.54 0.13
C VAL A 105 -8.24 -6.18 0.41
N ALA A 106 -8.70 -5.52 -0.64
CA ALA A 106 -9.30 -4.19 -0.54
C ALA A 106 -10.54 -4.07 -1.42
N SER A 107 -11.47 -3.22 -1.00
CA SER A 107 -12.63 -2.84 -1.80
C SER A 107 -12.59 -1.36 -2.17
N PRO A 108 -13.21 -0.96 -3.29
CA PRO A 108 -13.36 0.46 -3.59
C PRO A 108 -14.13 1.18 -2.49
N ALA A 109 -13.73 2.42 -2.17
CA ALA A 109 -14.61 3.30 -1.43
C ALA A 109 -15.93 3.48 -2.20
N ARG A 110 -17.07 3.45 -1.52
CA ARG A 110 -18.40 3.56 -2.15
C ARG A 110 -18.56 4.80 -3.02
N ALA A 111 -17.93 5.92 -2.63
CA ALA A 111 -17.91 7.14 -3.42
C ALA A 111 -17.06 6.94 -4.70
N THR A 112 -15.83 6.46 -4.56
CA THR A 112 -14.88 6.27 -5.66
C THR A 112 -15.36 5.28 -6.73
N HIS A 113 -16.05 4.19 -6.35
CA HIS A 113 -16.55 3.22 -7.34
C HIS A 113 -17.62 3.80 -8.26
N ARG A 114 -18.48 4.67 -7.72
CA ARG A 114 -19.53 5.34 -8.50
C ARG A 114 -18.96 6.32 -9.51
N ASP A 115 -17.92 7.05 -9.13
CA ASP A 115 -17.30 8.07 -9.97
C ASP A 115 -16.43 7.48 -11.10
N LEU A 116 -16.03 6.21 -10.97
CA LEU A 116 -15.18 5.51 -11.94
C LEU A 116 -15.94 4.49 -12.82
N ALA A 117 -17.21 4.21 -12.52
CA ALA A 117 -18.01 3.27 -13.30
C ALA A 117 -18.21 3.77 -14.74
N ILE A 118 -17.97 2.90 -15.71
CA ILE A 118 -18.23 3.20 -17.13
C ILE A 118 -19.77 3.19 -17.34
N PRO A 119 -20.35 4.23 -17.96
CA PRO A 119 -21.80 4.28 -18.26
C PRO A 119 -22.26 3.20 -19.24
#